data_AF-A0A416PH31-F1
#
_entry.id   AF-A0A416PH31-F1
#
_cell.length_a   1.000
_cell.length_b   1.000
_cell.length_c   1.000
_cell.angle_alpha   90.00
_cell.angle_beta   90.00
_cell.angle_gamma   90.00
#
_symmetry.space_group_name_H-M   'P 1'
#
loop_
_entity.id
_entity.type
_entity.pdbx_description
1 polymer ?
#
loop_
_entity_poly.entity_id
_entity_poly.type
_entity_poly.pdbx_seq_one_letter_code
_entity_poly.pdbx_strand_id
1 'polypeptide(L)'
;MRSRNSVKVKRNHKDTLFRMIFSTRENLLSLYNAVNHSHYTDASELEIVTLKNAVYMNMKNDQAFLLDMQLNLYEHQSTWNPNMPLRFLMYVAKEYQMLVRNQTLYASALVKVPTPHFVVFYNGETEQEAETILRLSHSFQQKTDKPELELMVRVLNINLDKKQEVLEACQLLKEYMLLVNKIRRYTDEYKDINQAVEQAVTECIEENILADFLRKNRAEAIEMCIFEYDDKREKELIRKAEYAEGMKEGERIGREAGKKEEAERIFNIYQLFRANYTENQIKEKLGMNVEEVRKILERFK
;
A
#
# COMPACT_ATOMS: atom_id res chain seq x y z
N MET A 1 47.40 19.05 13.93
CA MET A 1 46.73 18.50 12.74
C MET A 1 45.24 18.75 12.87
N ARG A 2 44.67 19.55 11.98
CA ARG A 2 43.26 20.01 12.04
C ARG A 2 42.31 18.85 11.73
N SER A 3 41.31 18.70 12.60
CA SER A 3 40.19 17.77 12.50
C SER A 3 39.40 17.98 11.21
N ARG A 4 39.27 16.94 10.37
CA ARG A 4 38.18 16.88 9.39
C ARG A 4 36.91 16.46 10.14
N ASN A 5 36.15 17.47 10.58
CA ASN A 5 34.73 17.29 10.88
C ASN A 5 34.05 16.85 9.59
N SER A 6 33.85 15.55 9.41
CA SER A 6 32.86 15.05 8.47
C SER A 6 31.50 15.42 9.05
N VAL A 7 30.93 16.51 8.54
CA VAL A 7 29.51 16.80 8.72
C VAL A 7 28.77 15.64 8.05
N LYS A 8 28.45 14.59 8.81
CA LYS A 8 27.43 13.61 8.43
C LYS A 8 26.12 14.39 8.37
N VAL A 9 25.82 14.92 7.19
CA VAL A 9 24.49 15.40 6.84
C VAL A 9 23.55 14.23 7.15
N LYS A 10 22.66 14.40 8.13
CA LYS A 10 21.50 13.51 8.29
C LYS A 10 20.63 13.69 7.05
N ARG A 11 20.92 12.93 6.00
CA ARG A 11 20.14 12.90 4.77
C ARG A 11 18.86 12.12 5.06
N ASN A 12 17.72 12.69 4.69
CA ASN A 12 16.44 12.01 4.83
C ASN A 12 16.39 10.84 3.84
N HIS A 13 16.85 9.66 4.24
CA HIS A 13 16.70 8.36 3.54
C HIS A 13 15.22 7.89 3.44
N LYS A 14 14.28 8.80 3.17
CA LYS A 14 12.83 8.53 3.18
C LYS A 14 12.10 9.10 1.96
N ASP A 15 12.81 9.64 0.97
CA ASP A 15 12.19 10.14 -0.25
C ASP A 15 12.40 9.11 -1.36
N THR A 16 11.33 8.70 -2.04
CA THR A 16 11.41 7.69 -3.10
C THR A 16 11.98 8.27 -4.38
N LEU A 17 12.50 7.42 -5.28
CA LEU A 17 12.98 7.84 -6.60
C LEU A 17 11.88 8.59 -7.38
N PHE A 18 10.65 8.11 -7.29
CA PHE A 18 9.48 8.77 -7.88
C PHE A 18 9.34 10.22 -7.40
N ARG A 19 9.45 10.45 -6.08
CA ARG A 19 9.41 11.81 -5.50
C ARG A 19 10.59 12.65 -5.91
N MET A 20 11.79 12.07 -6.07
CA MET A 20 12.96 12.79 -6.57
C MET A 20 12.74 13.29 -8.01
N ILE A 21 12.21 12.45 -8.89
CA ILE A 21 11.92 12.79 -10.29
C ILE A 21 10.89 13.92 -10.36
N PHE A 22 9.81 13.83 -9.59
CA PHE A 22 8.72 14.82 -9.57
C PHE A 22 8.88 15.89 -8.48
N SER A 23 10.12 16.17 -8.05
CA SER A 23 10.39 17.15 -6.99
C SER A 23 10.33 18.61 -7.46
N THR A 24 10.50 18.85 -8.76
CA THR A 24 10.40 20.19 -9.36
C THR A 24 8.96 20.48 -9.78
N ARG A 25 8.58 21.77 -9.79
CA ARG A 25 7.23 22.18 -10.18
C ARG A 25 6.96 21.84 -11.64
N GLU A 26 7.95 21.96 -12.51
CA GLU A 26 7.85 21.69 -13.94
C GLU A 26 7.55 20.20 -14.20
N ASN A 27 8.27 19.31 -13.50
CA ASN A 27 8.06 17.86 -13.64
C ASN A 27 6.69 17.47 -13.07
N LEU A 28 6.30 18.03 -11.92
CA LEU A 28 5.00 17.79 -11.31
C LEU A 28 3.85 18.33 -12.17
N LEU A 29 4.02 19.46 -12.86
CA LEU A 29 3.05 20.00 -13.80
C LEU A 29 2.84 19.07 -14.99
N SER A 30 3.93 18.51 -15.53
CA SER A 30 3.86 17.51 -16.60
C SER A 30 3.04 16.29 -16.17
N LEU A 31 3.27 15.80 -14.94
CA LEU A 31 2.49 14.70 -14.38
C LEU A 31 1.02 15.08 -14.19
N TYR A 32 0.75 16.26 -13.63
CA TYR A 32 -0.62 16.76 -13.45
C TYR A 32 -1.37 16.84 -14.78
N ASN A 33 -0.74 17.42 -15.81
CA ASN A 33 -1.31 17.56 -17.14
C ASN A 33 -1.66 16.21 -17.77
N ALA A 34 -0.77 15.23 -17.62
CA ALA A 34 -1.02 13.89 -18.12
C ALA A 34 -2.18 13.18 -17.40
N VAL A 35 -2.32 13.37 -16.10
CA VAL A 35 -3.38 12.73 -15.28
C VAL A 35 -4.76 13.35 -15.51
N ASN A 36 -4.80 14.66 -15.79
CA ASN A 36 -6.04 15.43 -15.91
C ASN A 36 -6.39 15.83 -17.36
N HIS A 37 -5.60 15.38 -18.33
CA HIS A 37 -5.74 15.77 -19.75
C HIS A 37 -5.78 17.29 -19.95
N SER A 38 -4.93 18.01 -19.21
CA SER A 38 -4.81 19.47 -19.25
C SER A 38 -3.50 19.91 -19.91
N HIS A 39 -3.37 21.21 -20.15
CA HIS A 39 -2.23 21.79 -20.88
C HIS A 39 -1.69 23.06 -20.20
N TYR A 40 -1.57 23.05 -18.88
CA TYR A 40 -0.94 24.15 -18.14
C TYR A 40 0.54 24.27 -18.51
N THR A 41 1.03 25.49 -18.74
CA THR A 41 2.42 25.76 -19.12
C THR A 41 3.21 26.52 -18.05
N ASP A 42 2.52 27.20 -17.13
CA ASP A 42 3.16 27.98 -16.07
C ASP A 42 3.26 27.15 -14.78
N ALA A 43 4.45 26.65 -14.51
CA ALA A 43 4.73 25.90 -13.28
C ALA A 43 4.67 26.76 -12.02
N SER A 44 4.68 28.09 -12.11
CA SER A 44 4.56 28.98 -10.95
C SER A 44 3.17 28.99 -10.34
N GLU A 45 2.14 28.58 -11.10
CA GLU A 45 0.76 28.41 -10.62
C GLU A 45 0.60 27.21 -9.68
N LEU A 46 1.58 26.29 -9.65
CA LEU A 46 1.60 25.18 -8.72
C LEU A 46 2.03 25.62 -7.31
N GLU A 47 1.07 25.61 -6.39
CA GLU A 47 1.35 25.68 -4.97
C GLU A 47 1.53 24.26 -4.41
N ILE A 48 2.79 23.87 -4.14
CA ILE A 48 3.08 22.59 -3.49
C ILE A 48 2.69 22.70 -2.02
N VAL A 49 1.63 22.00 -1.62
CA VAL A 49 1.08 21.99 -0.25
C VAL A 49 1.69 20.87 0.60
N THR A 50 2.51 19.98 0.02
CA THR A 50 3.11 18.81 0.69
C THR A 50 3.59 19.12 2.10
N LEU A 51 2.94 18.52 3.10
CA LEU A 51 3.23 18.68 4.53
C LEU A 51 4.71 18.38 4.86
N LYS A 52 5.54 19.42 4.94
CA LYS A 52 6.92 19.37 5.46
C LYS A 52 6.98 19.40 7.00
N ASN A 53 5.99 18.86 7.72
CA ASN A 53 5.95 18.94 9.19
C ASN A 53 6.47 17.66 9.87
N ALA A 54 7.59 17.82 10.60
CA ALA A 54 8.36 16.78 11.31
C ALA A 54 7.62 16.02 12.43
N VAL A 55 6.40 16.42 12.79
CA VAL A 55 5.67 15.90 13.96
C VAL A 55 4.95 14.56 13.67
N TYR A 56 4.82 14.14 12.41
CA TYR A 56 4.03 12.96 12.02
C TYR A 56 4.79 12.02 11.08
N MET A 57 5.99 11.61 11.49
CA MET A 57 7.03 10.90 10.71
C MET A 57 6.67 9.55 10.06
N ASN A 58 5.44 9.03 10.20
CA ASN A 58 5.05 7.69 9.73
C ASN A 58 4.00 7.65 8.60
N MET A 59 3.40 8.78 8.23
CA MET A 59 2.43 8.85 7.13
C MET A 59 2.75 10.05 6.24
N LYS A 60 3.64 9.85 5.26
CA LYS A 60 3.92 10.84 4.21
C LYS A 60 3.14 10.45 2.96
N ASN A 61 2.45 11.42 2.37
CA ASN A 61 1.98 11.36 0.99
C ASN A 61 3.17 11.67 0.07
N ASP A 62 3.28 10.98 -1.06
CA ASP A 62 4.38 11.20 -1.99
C ASP A 62 4.34 12.60 -2.61
N GLN A 63 3.17 13.05 -3.07
CA GLN A 63 2.96 14.41 -3.58
C GLN A 63 1.57 14.96 -3.20
N ALA A 64 1.52 16.16 -2.61
CA ALA A 64 0.29 16.92 -2.40
C ALA A 64 0.46 18.36 -2.91
N PHE A 65 -0.41 18.80 -3.81
CA PHE A 65 -0.29 20.13 -4.42
C PHE A 65 -1.64 20.70 -4.84
N LEU A 66 -1.69 22.03 -4.91
CA LEU A 66 -2.83 22.80 -5.36
C LEU A 66 -2.55 23.36 -6.76
N LEU A 67 -3.51 23.22 -7.66
CA LEU A 67 -3.55 23.92 -8.93
C LEU A 67 -5.02 24.23 -9.26
N ASP A 68 -5.33 25.46 -9.62
CA ASP A 68 -6.70 25.89 -9.95
C ASP A 68 -7.76 25.48 -8.91
N MET A 69 -7.48 25.69 -7.62
CA MET A 69 -8.35 25.29 -6.50
C MET A 69 -8.67 23.78 -6.45
N GLN A 70 -7.87 22.94 -7.11
CA GLN A 70 -7.92 21.49 -7.02
C GLN A 70 -6.76 20.99 -6.15
N LEU A 71 -7.09 20.27 -5.08
CA LEU A 71 -6.12 19.63 -4.21
C LEU A 71 -5.83 18.22 -4.73
N ASN A 72 -4.65 18.03 -5.31
CA ASN A 72 -4.23 16.76 -5.90
C ASN A 72 -3.33 16.02 -4.91
N LEU A 73 -3.74 14.81 -4.54
CA LEU A 73 -2.97 13.91 -3.69
C LEU A 73 -2.59 12.67 -4.48
N TYR A 74 -1.31 12.57 -4.82
CA TYR A 74 -0.75 11.49 -5.63
C TYR A 74 0.20 10.63 -4.80
N GLU A 75 -0.01 9.32 -4.86
CA GLU A 75 0.84 8.32 -4.19
C GLU A 75 1.41 7.36 -5.23
N HIS A 76 2.66 6.96 -5.08
CA HIS A 76 3.27 5.87 -5.81
C HIS A 76 3.27 4.61 -4.94
N GLN A 77 2.94 3.45 -5.53
CA GLN A 77 2.91 2.18 -4.81
C GLN A 77 3.52 1.05 -5.66
N SER A 78 4.58 0.43 -5.13
CA SER A 78 5.19 -0.79 -5.70
C SER A 78 4.58 -2.09 -5.16
N THR A 79 3.66 -1.98 -4.18
CA THR A 79 2.93 -3.09 -3.56
C THR A 79 1.45 -2.72 -3.49
N TRP A 80 0.58 -3.67 -3.82
CA TRP A 80 -0.87 -3.43 -3.77
C TRP A 80 -1.34 -3.11 -2.35
N ASN A 81 -2.09 -2.01 -2.21
CA ASN A 81 -2.56 -1.53 -0.92
C ASN A 81 -4.05 -1.16 -0.99
N PRO A 82 -4.97 -2.02 -0.52
CA PRO A 82 -6.39 -1.72 -0.52
C PRO A 82 -6.79 -0.64 0.49
N ASN A 83 -5.88 -0.25 1.40
CA ASN A 83 -6.16 0.73 2.45
C ASN A 83 -5.90 2.18 2.01
N MET A 84 -5.57 2.43 0.74
CA MET A 84 -5.32 3.77 0.22
C MET A 84 -6.49 4.75 0.42
N PRO A 85 -7.77 4.37 0.25
CA PRO A 85 -8.87 5.29 0.52
C PRO A 85 -8.88 5.81 1.96
N LEU A 86 -8.58 4.94 2.94
CA LEU A 86 -8.50 5.32 4.35
C LEU A 86 -7.29 6.25 4.61
N ARG A 87 -6.14 5.98 3.98
CA ARG A 87 -4.96 6.86 4.09
C ARG A 87 -5.24 8.24 3.50
N PHE A 88 -5.83 8.31 2.31
CA PHE A 88 -6.18 9.57 1.67
C PHE A 88 -7.21 10.37 2.46
N LEU A 89 -8.17 9.71 3.13
CA LEU A 89 -9.10 10.38 4.04
C LEU A 89 -8.35 11.12 5.15
N MET A 90 -7.36 10.46 5.76
CA MET A 90 -6.53 11.08 6.80
C MET A 90 -5.68 12.24 6.25
N TYR A 91 -5.14 12.09 5.04
CA TYR A 91 -4.38 13.16 4.40
C TYR A 91 -5.23 14.39 4.10
N VAL A 92 -6.35 14.21 3.38
CA VAL A 92 -7.19 15.33 2.94
C VAL A 92 -7.80 16.08 4.12
N ALA A 93 -8.21 15.36 5.18
CA ALA A 93 -8.71 15.98 6.40
C ALA A 93 -7.66 16.91 7.03
N LYS A 94 -6.39 16.47 7.04
CA LYS A 94 -5.28 17.26 7.56
C LYS A 94 -4.93 18.46 6.67
N GLU A 95 -4.94 18.28 5.35
CA GLU A 95 -4.71 19.40 4.42
C GLU A 95 -5.81 20.45 4.56
N TYR A 96 -7.08 20.05 4.61
CA TYR A 96 -8.18 20.97 4.84
C TYR A 96 -8.09 21.66 6.19
N GLN A 97 -7.74 20.95 7.26
CA GLN A 97 -7.51 21.56 8.58
C GLN A 97 -6.49 22.70 8.51
N MET A 98 -5.40 22.51 7.76
CA MET A 98 -4.39 23.55 7.57
C MET A 98 -4.89 24.71 6.71
N LEU A 99 -5.63 24.44 5.64
CA LEU A 99 -6.17 25.46 4.73
C LEU A 99 -7.23 26.33 5.39
N VAL A 100 -8.05 25.77 6.29
CA VAL A 100 -9.12 26.51 6.98
C VAL A 100 -8.71 27.03 8.37
N ARG A 101 -7.45 26.87 8.79
CA ARG A 101 -6.98 27.18 10.16
C ARG A 101 -7.28 28.61 10.65
N ASN A 102 -7.37 29.56 9.73
CA ASN A 102 -7.64 30.98 10.02
C ASN A 102 -9.09 31.37 9.72
N GLN A 103 -9.95 30.41 9.38
CA GLN A 103 -11.36 30.63 9.07
C GLN A 103 -12.23 30.19 10.25
N THR A 104 -13.34 30.90 10.48
CA THR A 104 -14.28 30.55 11.56
C THR A 104 -15.32 29.56 11.02
N LEU A 105 -15.12 28.27 11.26
CA LEU A 105 -16.09 27.23 10.86
C LEU A 105 -17.46 27.35 11.58
N TYR A 106 -17.54 28.11 12.67
CA TYR A 106 -18.78 28.41 13.38
C TYR A 106 -19.53 29.63 12.83
N ALA A 107 -18.97 30.33 11.83
CA ALA A 107 -19.66 31.43 11.17
C ALA A 107 -20.80 30.91 10.28
N SER A 108 -21.80 31.74 10.02
CA SER A 108 -22.90 31.41 9.10
C SER A 108 -22.47 31.36 7.63
N ALA A 109 -21.30 31.92 7.31
CA ALA A 109 -20.75 31.91 5.96
C ALA A 109 -20.13 30.54 5.64
N LEU A 110 -20.47 29.99 4.47
CA LEU A 110 -19.90 28.74 3.99
C LEU A 110 -18.40 28.90 3.72
N VAL A 111 -17.58 28.06 4.36
CA VAL A 111 -16.16 27.92 4.06
C VAL A 111 -15.98 27.01 2.86
N LYS A 112 -15.51 27.55 1.74
CA LYS A 112 -15.15 26.77 0.55
C LYS A 112 -13.76 26.16 0.73
N VAL A 113 -13.61 24.90 0.34
CA VAL A 113 -12.33 24.19 0.29
C VAL A 113 -12.03 23.73 -1.14
N PRO A 114 -10.75 23.57 -1.51
CA PRO A 114 -10.35 23.02 -2.81
C PRO A 114 -10.96 21.64 -3.08
N THR A 115 -11.33 21.34 -4.33
CA THR A 115 -11.85 20.01 -4.72
C THR A 115 -10.73 18.97 -4.69
N PRO A 116 -10.86 17.83 -3.99
CA PRO A 116 -9.76 16.89 -3.87
C PRO A 116 -9.77 15.84 -4.98
N HIS A 117 -8.59 15.45 -5.45
CA HIS A 117 -8.36 14.36 -6.42
C HIS A 117 -7.33 13.37 -5.88
N PHE A 118 -7.66 12.08 -5.91
CA PHE A 118 -6.85 11.01 -5.32
C PHE A 118 -6.40 10.03 -6.39
N VAL A 119 -5.09 9.93 -6.61
CA VAL A 119 -4.50 9.04 -7.63
C VAL A 119 -3.38 8.21 -7.02
N VAL A 120 -3.36 6.92 -7.35
CA VAL A 120 -2.27 6.01 -7.05
C VAL A 120 -1.62 5.54 -8.34
N PHE A 121 -0.32 5.75 -8.47
CA PHE A 121 0.49 5.17 -9.53
C PHE A 121 1.02 3.82 -9.06
N TYR A 122 0.41 2.75 -9.53
CA TYR A 122 0.79 1.39 -9.17
C TYR A 122 1.76 0.83 -10.20
N ASN A 123 2.93 0.38 -9.73
CA ASN A 123 3.88 -0.34 -10.57
C ASN A 123 4.27 -1.71 -10.01
N GLY A 124 3.51 -2.27 -9.05
CA GLY A 124 3.86 -3.57 -8.47
C GLY A 124 3.77 -4.74 -9.46
N GLU A 125 4.32 -5.88 -9.06
CA GLU A 125 4.39 -7.10 -9.88
C GLU A 125 3.15 -7.99 -9.73
N THR A 126 2.32 -7.75 -8.72
CA THR A 126 1.03 -8.45 -8.61
C THR A 126 0.12 -7.95 -9.72
N GLU A 127 -0.42 -8.87 -10.51
CA GLU A 127 -1.31 -8.56 -11.63
C GLU A 127 -2.54 -7.79 -11.14
N GLN A 128 -2.84 -6.68 -11.81
CA GLN A 128 -3.98 -5.81 -11.57
C GLN A 128 -4.50 -5.28 -12.91
N GLU A 129 -5.76 -4.86 -12.92
CA GLU A 129 -6.37 -4.18 -14.06
C GLU A 129 -5.57 -2.92 -14.45
N ALA A 130 -5.78 -2.46 -15.68
CA ALA A 130 -5.14 -1.26 -16.19
C ALA A 130 -5.51 -0.02 -15.35
N GLU A 131 -6.79 0.08 -14.97
CA GLU A 131 -7.31 1.09 -14.06
C GLU A 131 -8.28 0.45 -13.05
N THR A 132 -8.28 0.92 -11.81
CA THR A 132 -9.19 0.44 -10.76
C THR A 132 -9.61 1.58 -9.85
N ILE A 133 -10.84 1.54 -9.34
CA ILE A 133 -11.32 2.45 -8.30
C ILE A 133 -11.37 1.72 -6.96
N LEU A 134 -10.56 2.17 -6.00
CA LEU A 134 -10.70 1.77 -4.60
C LEU A 134 -11.72 2.67 -3.90
N ARG A 135 -12.54 2.07 -3.05
CA ARG A 135 -13.63 2.74 -2.32
C ARG A 135 -13.41 2.60 -0.82
N LEU A 136 -13.64 3.67 -0.07
CA LEU A 136 -13.55 3.65 1.38
C LEU A 136 -14.60 2.73 2.00
N SER A 137 -15.80 2.66 1.41
CA SER A 137 -16.89 1.79 1.88
C SER A 137 -16.54 0.30 1.86
N HIS A 138 -15.56 -0.13 1.07
CA HIS A 138 -15.04 -1.51 1.12
C HIS A 138 -14.42 -1.85 2.48
N SER A 139 -13.91 -0.85 3.21
CA SER A 139 -13.35 -1.02 4.56
C SER A 139 -14.40 -1.01 5.67
N PHE A 140 -15.66 -0.67 5.41
CA PHE A 140 -16.70 -0.60 6.44
C PHE A 140 -17.11 -2.00 6.92
N GLN A 141 -17.28 -2.16 8.23
CA GLN A 141 -17.72 -3.42 8.83
C GLN A 141 -19.19 -3.73 8.50
N GLN A 142 -20.05 -2.72 8.62
CA GLN A 142 -21.45 -2.81 8.21
C GLN A 142 -21.56 -2.33 6.76
N LYS A 143 -22.02 -3.21 5.87
CA LYS A 143 -22.18 -2.88 4.46
C LYS A 143 -23.48 -2.10 4.24
N THR A 144 -23.42 -1.12 3.34
CA THR A 144 -24.55 -0.29 2.93
C THR A 144 -24.42 0.02 1.44
N ASP A 145 -25.54 0.07 0.74
CA ASP A 145 -25.59 0.44 -0.68
C ASP A 145 -25.39 1.95 -0.89
N LYS A 146 -25.62 2.75 0.16
CA LYS A 146 -25.55 4.22 0.13
C LYS A 146 -24.71 4.74 1.29
N PRO A 147 -23.36 4.66 1.21
CA PRO A 147 -22.50 5.21 2.24
C PRO A 147 -22.59 6.74 2.28
N GLU A 148 -22.73 7.34 3.47
CA GLU A 148 -22.69 8.81 3.60
C GLU A 148 -21.28 9.38 3.49
N LEU A 149 -20.26 8.56 3.76
CA LEU A 149 -18.85 8.89 3.57
C LEU A 149 -18.25 7.94 2.53
N GLU A 150 -17.91 8.47 1.36
CA GLU A 150 -17.25 7.71 0.30
C GLU A 150 -16.08 8.50 -0.28
N LEU A 151 -14.88 7.95 -0.13
CA LEU A 151 -13.68 8.44 -0.77
C LEU A 151 -13.27 7.42 -1.83
N MET A 152 -13.22 7.87 -3.09
CA MET A 152 -12.81 7.06 -4.22
C MET A 152 -11.39 7.41 -4.64
N VAL A 153 -10.59 6.39 -4.88
CA VAL A 153 -9.19 6.53 -5.30
C VAL A 153 -9.02 5.87 -6.65
N ARG A 154 -8.53 6.64 -7.63
CA ARG A 154 -8.18 6.11 -8.94
C ARG A 154 -6.79 5.50 -8.88
N VAL A 155 -6.68 4.21 -9.18
CA VAL A 155 -5.39 3.50 -9.26
C VAL A 155 -5.07 3.29 -10.73
N LEU A 156 -3.96 3.87 -11.18
CA LEU A 156 -3.43 3.73 -12.53
C LEU A 156 -2.28 2.72 -12.50
N ASN A 157 -2.44 1.58 -13.17
CA ASN A 157 -1.40 0.58 -13.27
C ASN A 157 -0.41 0.98 -14.38
N ILE A 158 0.69 1.61 -13.99
CA ILE A 158 1.67 2.19 -14.91
C ILE A 158 2.71 1.19 -15.41
N ASN A 159 2.52 -0.11 -15.18
CA ASN A 159 3.37 -1.13 -15.83
C ASN A 159 3.23 -1.04 -17.37
N LEU A 160 4.34 -1.22 -18.09
CA LEU A 160 4.43 -0.95 -19.52
C LEU A 160 3.47 -1.79 -20.37
N ASP A 161 3.13 -3.00 -19.92
CA ASP A 161 2.19 -3.91 -20.57
C ASP A 161 0.73 -3.42 -20.52
N LYS A 162 0.40 -2.51 -19.59
CA LYS A 162 -0.95 -1.95 -19.42
C LYS A 162 -1.25 -0.77 -20.35
N LYS A 163 -0.25 -0.26 -21.07
CA LYS A 163 -0.39 0.78 -22.11
C LYS A 163 -1.22 1.99 -21.67
N GLN A 164 -0.97 2.47 -20.46
CA GLN A 164 -1.71 3.61 -19.91
C GLN A 164 -1.46 4.89 -20.72
N GLU A 165 -2.52 5.64 -21.03
CA GLU A 165 -2.43 6.93 -21.73
C GLU A 165 -1.55 7.94 -20.99
N VAL A 166 -1.55 7.90 -19.65
CA VAL A 166 -0.72 8.78 -18.81
C VAL A 166 0.79 8.62 -19.08
N LEU A 167 1.24 7.46 -19.54
CA LEU A 167 2.65 7.24 -19.92
C LEU A 167 2.98 7.94 -21.23
N GLU A 168 2.07 7.94 -22.20
CA GLU A 168 2.28 8.65 -23.47
C GLU A 168 2.17 10.17 -23.28
N ALA A 169 1.34 10.62 -22.33
CA ALA A 169 1.19 12.04 -22.02
C ALA A 169 2.30 12.61 -21.10
N CYS A 170 2.96 11.78 -20.29
CA CYS A 170 4.07 12.19 -19.43
C CYS A 170 5.34 11.39 -19.72
N GLN A 171 6.23 11.98 -20.52
CA GLN A 171 7.51 11.37 -20.90
C GLN A 171 8.35 10.98 -19.67
N LEU A 172 8.41 11.81 -18.63
CA LEU A 172 9.16 11.48 -17.41
C LEU A 172 8.61 10.25 -16.69
N LEU A 173 7.28 10.08 -16.65
CA LEU A 173 6.65 8.91 -16.04
C LEU A 173 6.93 7.64 -16.85
N LYS A 174 6.91 7.75 -18.19
CA LYS A 174 7.28 6.67 -19.11
C LYS A 174 8.74 6.26 -18.93
N GLU A 175 9.65 7.22 -18.91
CA GLU A 175 11.07 6.96 -18.71
C GLU A 175 11.38 6.38 -17.32
N TYR A 176 10.68 6.84 -16.28
CA TYR A 176 10.72 6.20 -14.96
C TYR A 176 10.34 4.72 -15.04
N MET A 177 9.27 4.38 -15.75
CA MET A 177 8.84 2.99 -15.90
C MET A 177 9.79 2.15 -16.76
N LEU A 178 10.45 2.75 -17.76
CA LEU A 178 11.53 2.09 -18.51
C LEU A 178 12.72 1.75 -17.61
N LEU A 179 13.16 2.69 -16.76
CA LEU A 179 14.22 2.44 -15.76
C LEU A 179 13.83 1.31 -14.81
N VAL A 180 12.63 1.35 -14.23
CA VAL A 180 12.13 0.29 -13.33
C VAL A 180 12.09 -1.07 -14.04
N ASN A 181 11.65 -1.12 -15.29
CA ASN A 181 11.62 -2.36 -16.07
C ASN A 181 13.02 -2.92 -16.32
N LYS A 182 14.00 -2.07 -16.66
CA LYS A 182 15.41 -2.47 -16.83
C LYS A 182 16.03 -2.98 -15.52
N ILE A 183 15.74 -2.32 -14.39
CA ILE A 183 16.18 -2.78 -13.06
C ILE A 183 15.66 -4.19 -12.78
N ARG A 184 14.36 -4.46 -13.03
CA ARG A 184 13.78 -5.81 -12.84
C ARG A 184 14.48 -6.85 -13.70
N ARG A 185 14.63 -6.57 -15.00
CA ARG A 185 15.34 -7.45 -15.94
C ARG A 185 16.74 -7.80 -15.44
N TYR A 186 17.55 -6.81 -15.10
CA TYR A 186 18.92 -7.07 -14.66
C TYR A 186 18.99 -7.70 -13.26
N THR A 187 18.02 -7.44 -12.39
CA THR A 187 17.92 -8.13 -11.10
C THR A 187 17.69 -9.62 -11.32
N ASP A 188 16.86 -9.99 -12.30
CA ASP A 188 16.64 -11.37 -12.68
C ASP A 188 17.86 -12.01 -13.33
N GLU A 189 18.60 -11.29 -14.16
CA GLU A 189 19.80 -11.78 -14.84
C GLU A 189 21.00 -11.95 -13.90
N TYR A 190 21.29 -10.95 -13.07
CA TYR A 190 22.52 -10.92 -12.26
C TYR A 190 22.36 -11.51 -10.86
N LYS A 191 21.14 -11.53 -10.31
CA LYS A 191 20.86 -11.89 -8.91
C LYS A 191 21.62 -11.03 -7.87
N ASP A 192 22.14 -9.87 -8.30
CA ASP A 192 22.77 -8.84 -7.47
C ASP A 192 22.11 -7.49 -7.80
N ILE A 193 21.43 -6.90 -6.82
CA ILE A 193 20.72 -5.64 -6.99
C ILE A 193 21.68 -4.47 -7.26
N ASN A 194 22.87 -4.46 -6.67
CA ASN A 194 23.83 -3.37 -6.85
C ASN A 194 24.29 -3.33 -8.30
N GLN A 195 24.66 -4.49 -8.84
CA GLN A 195 25.06 -4.62 -10.23
C GLN A 195 23.88 -4.32 -11.17
N ALA A 196 22.67 -4.80 -10.85
CA ALA A 196 21.49 -4.58 -11.66
C ALA A 196 21.11 -3.10 -11.78
N VAL A 197 21.13 -2.37 -10.67
CA VAL A 197 20.81 -0.94 -10.64
C VAL A 197 21.89 -0.12 -11.36
N GLU A 198 23.18 -0.39 -11.13
CA GLU A 198 24.28 0.28 -11.83
C GLU A 198 24.19 0.09 -13.35
N GLN A 199 23.92 -1.15 -13.80
CA GLN A 199 23.76 -1.46 -15.21
C GLN A 199 22.52 -0.76 -15.80
N ALA A 200 21.37 -0.83 -15.13
CA ALA A 200 20.14 -0.19 -15.59
C ALA A 200 20.30 1.33 -15.73
N VAL A 201 20.93 1.98 -14.75
CA VAL A 201 21.18 3.43 -14.77
C VAL A 201 22.15 3.81 -15.89
N THR A 202 23.18 2.99 -16.13
CA THR A 202 24.13 3.22 -17.23
C THR A 202 23.43 3.13 -18.59
N GLU A 203 22.70 2.04 -18.84
CA GLU A 203 21.95 1.82 -20.08
C GLU A 203 20.89 2.93 -20.29
N CYS A 204 20.20 3.38 -19.23
CA CYS A 204 19.24 4.49 -19.33
C CYS A 204 19.91 5.79 -19.76
N ILE A 205 21.09 6.13 -19.22
CA ILE A 205 21.83 7.34 -19.62
C ILE A 205 22.28 7.27 -21.08
N GLU A 206 22.67 6.08 -21.56
CA GLU A 206 23.10 5.83 -22.94
C GLU A 206 21.94 5.92 -23.93
N GLU A 207 20.77 5.37 -23.57
CA GLU A 207 19.53 5.41 -24.36
C GLU A 207 18.74 6.72 -24.23
N ASN A 208 19.29 7.70 -23.51
CA ASN A 208 18.67 8.99 -23.24
C ASN A 208 17.34 8.93 -22.43
N ILE A 209 17.20 7.95 -21.54
CA ILE A 209 16.06 7.75 -20.63
C ILE A 209 16.39 8.36 -19.27
N LEU A 210 15.61 9.34 -18.79
CA LEU A 210 15.89 10.13 -17.59
C LEU A 210 17.33 10.69 -17.54
N ALA A 211 17.98 10.86 -18.69
CA ALA A 211 19.43 10.97 -18.76
C ALA A 211 19.99 12.17 -17.99
N ASP A 212 19.35 13.33 -18.10
CA ASP A 212 19.78 14.54 -17.39
C ASP A 212 19.60 14.40 -15.88
N PHE A 213 18.48 13.81 -15.44
CA PHE A 213 18.23 13.52 -14.03
C PHE A 213 19.25 12.52 -13.48
N LEU A 214 19.49 11.42 -14.19
CA LEU A 214 20.42 10.36 -13.79
C LEU A 214 21.87 10.82 -13.81
N ARG A 215 22.30 11.63 -14.80
CA ARG A 215 23.66 12.20 -14.82
C ARG A 215 23.89 13.12 -13.62
N LYS A 216 22.91 13.95 -13.27
CA LYS A 216 23.00 14.90 -12.15
C LYS A 216 22.93 14.21 -10.79
N ASN A 217 22.10 13.18 -10.65
CA ASN A 217 21.78 12.55 -9.36
C ASN A 217 22.24 11.08 -9.28
N ARG A 218 23.20 10.64 -10.10
CA ARG A 218 23.54 9.22 -10.31
C ARG A 218 23.68 8.43 -9.01
N ALA A 219 24.58 8.88 -8.13
CA ALA A 219 24.87 8.18 -6.88
C ALA A 219 23.63 8.07 -5.98
N GLU A 220 22.83 9.14 -5.90
CA GLU A 220 21.62 9.17 -5.08
C GLU A 220 20.51 8.32 -5.67
N ALA A 221 20.32 8.35 -6.99
CA ALA A 221 19.34 7.51 -7.68
C ALA A 221 19.65 6.02 -7.51
N ILE A 222 20.93 5.63 -7.61
CA ILE A 222 21.38 4.25 -7.40
C ILE A 222 21.14 3.82 -5.95
N GLU A 223 21.60 4.62 -4.99
CA GLU A 223 21.42 4.37 -3.56
C GLU A 223 19.93 4.20 -3.20
N MET A 224 19.07 5.06 -3.75
CA MET A 224 17.63 4.99 -3.52
C MET A 224 16.97 3.75 -4.15
N CYS A 225 17.32 3.41 -5.39
CA CYS A 225 16.82 2.19 -6.03
C CYS A 225 17.17 0.92 -5.23
N ILE A 226 18.42 0.81 -4.77
CA ILE A 226 18.88 -0.34 -3.98
C ILE A 226 18.12 -0.39 -2.66
N PHE A 227 18.01 0.75 -1.95
CA PHE A 227 17.30 0.83 -0.70
C PHE A 227 15.81 0.45 -0.83
N GLU A 228 15.10 0.99 -1.83
CA GLU A 228 13.69 0.66 -2.07
C GLU A 228 13.48 -0.83 -2.38
N TYR A 229 14.40 -1.42 -3.14
CA TYR A 229 14.36 -2.84 -3.46
C TYR A 229 14.57 -3.71 -2.21
N ASP A 230 15.59 -3.41 -1.41
CA ASP A 230 15.90 -4.15 -0.19
C ASP A 230 14.78 -4.03 0.86
N ASP A 231 14.24 -2.82 1.07
CA ASP A 231 13.11 -2.58 1.98
C ASP A 231 11.85 -3.32 1.52
N LYS A 232 11.55 -3.34 0.22
CA LYS A 232 10.44 -4.13 -0.34
C LYS A 232 10.67 -5.63 -0.06
N ARG A 233 11.86 -6.14 -0.37
CA ARG A 233 12.20 -7.56 -0.20
C ARG A 233 12.14 -8.00 1.27
N GLU A 234 12.67 -7.19 2.19
CA GLU A 234 12.62 -7.47 3.62
C GLU A 234 11.18 -7.52 4.13
N LYS A 235 10.34 -6.55 3.76
CA LYS A 235 8.91 -6.53 4.12
C LYS A 235 8.16 -7.75 3.59
N GLU A 236 8.46 -8.19 2.36
CA GLU A 236 7.85 -9.41 1.80
C GLU A 236 8.28 -10.67 2.55
N LEU A 237 9.55 -10.78 2.95
CA LEU A 237 10.05 -11.90 3.75
C LEU A 237 9.39 -11.94 5.13
N ILE A 238 9.29 -10.79 5.80
CA ILE A 238 8.58 -10.65 7.09
C ILE A 238 7.13 -11.09 6.92
N ARG A 239 6.42 -10.58 5.91
CA ARG A 239 5.02 -10.94 5.66
C ARG A 239 4.83 -12.44 5.42
N LYS A 240 5.74 -13.09 4.68
CA LYS A 240 5.71 -14.54 4.45
C LYS A 240 5.96 -15.33 5.74
N ALA A 241 6.93 -14.90 6.55
CA ALA A 241 7.26 -15.54 7.83
C ALA A 241 6.11 -15.40 8.84
N GLU A 242 5.56 -14.20 9.00
CA GLU A 242 4.42 -13.93 9.88
C GLU A 242 3.17 -14.70 9.45
N TYR A 243 2.90 -14.78 8.14
CA TYR A 243 1.80 -15.59 7.63
C TYR A 243 1.99 -17.07 7.95
N ALA A 244 3.19 -17.62 7.75
CA ALA A 244 3.48 -19.02 8.07
C ALA A 244 3.33 -19.30 9.57
N GLU A 245 3.75 -18.39 10.43
CA GLU A 245 3.61 -18.54 11.88
C GLU A 245 2.14 -18.42 12.32
N GLY A 246 1.38 -17.50 11.73
CA GLY A 246 -0.07 -17.39 11.92
C GLY A 246 -0.83 -18.65 11.51
N MET A 247 -0.40 -19.32 10.43
CA MET A 247 -0.99 -20.59 10.01
C MET A 247 -0.71 -21.71 11.02
N LYS A 248 0.52 -21.83 11.52
CA LYS A 248 0.87 -22.83 12.55
C LYS A 248 0.07 -22.60 13.84
N GLU A 249 -0.05 -21.35 14.26
CA GLU A 249 -0.81 -20.98 15.45
C GLU A 249 -2.30 -21.27 15.25
N GLY A 250 -2.86 -20.95 14.07
CA GLY A 250 -4.22 -21.32 13.69
C GLY A 250 -4.46 -22.83 13.73
N GLU A 251 -3.53 -23.63 13.23
CA GLU A 251 -3.60 -25.10 13.34
C GLU A 251 -3.55 -25.57 14.79
N ARG A 252 -2.69 -24.98 15.63
CA ARG A 252 -2.59 -25.33 17.05
C ARG A 252 -3.89 -25.03 17.78
N ILE A 253 -4.44 -23.83 17.60
CA ILE A 253 -5.72 -23.42 18.17
C ILE A 253 -6.84 -24.35 17.68
N GLY A 254 -6.87 -24.68 16.39
CA GLY A 254 -7.85 -25.60 15.81
C GLY A 254 -7.77 -27.01 16.42
N ARG A 255 -6.55 -27.55 16.61
CA ARG A 255 -6.36 -28.86 17.27
C ARG A 255 -6.77 -28.83 18.73
N GLU A 256 -6.47 -27.76 19.46
CA GLU A 256 -6.87 -27.61 20.86
C GLU A 256 -8.39 -27.45 21.02
N ALA A 257 -9.02 -26.67 20.15
CA ALA A 257 -10.47 -26.54 20.10
C ALA A 257 -11.13 -27.90 19.81
N GLY A 258 -10.67 -28.63 18.79
CA GLY A 258 -11.18 -29.96 18.46
C GLY A 258 -11.02 -30.98 19.60
N LYS A 259 -9.89 -30.96 20.32
CA LYS A 259 -9.69 -31.80 21.52
C LYS A 259 -10.65 -31.45 22.66
N LYS A 260 -10.92 -30.16 22.88
CA LYS A 260 -11.88 -29.70 23.89
C LYS A 260 -13.29 -30.12 23.54
N GLU A 261 -13.71 -29.91 22.29
CA GLU A 261 -15.01 -30.35 21.78
C GLU A 261 -15.18 -31.88 21.91
N GLU A 262 -14.15 -32.66 21.57
CA GLU A 262 -14.16 -34.12 21.75
C GLU A 262 -14.28 -34.51 23.23
N ALA A 263 -13.51 -33.87 24.12
CA ALA A 263 -13.55 -34.14 25.55
C ALA A 263 -14.92 -33.80 26.17
N GLU A 264 -15.51 -32.67 25.81
CA GLU A 264 -16.87 -32.27 26.22
C GLU A 264 -17.92 -33.26 25.71
N ARG A 265 -17.79 -33.70 24.45
CA ARG A 265 -18.68 -34.70 23.85
C ARG A 265 -18.59 -36.04 24.59
N ILE A 266 -17.38 -36.51 24.90
CA ILE A 266 -17.15 -37.73 25.68
C ILE A 266 -17.72 -37.59 27.09
N PHE A 267 -17.48 -36.45 27.75
CA PHE A 267 -17.98 -36.19 29.11
C PHE A 267 -19.51 -36.20 29.16
N ASN A 268 -20.18 -35.55 28.20
CA ASN A 268 -21.64 -35.54 28.10
C ASN A 268 -22.23 -36.93 27.90
N ILE A 269 -21.61 -37.76 27.04
CA ILE A 269 -22.01 -39.17 26.85
C ILE A 269 -21.86 -39.95 28.16
N TYR A 270 -20.73 -39.79 28.84
CA TYR A 270 -20.44 -40.47 30.10
C TYR A 270 -21.44 -40.12 31.22
N GLN A 271 -21.81 -38.84 31.34
CA GLN A 271 -22.79 -38.37 32.31
C GLN A 271 -24.18 -38.99 32.08
N LEU A 272 -24.63 -39.04 30.82
CA LEU A 272 -25.91 -39.66 30.48
C LEU A 272 -25.88 -41.17 30.73
N PHE A 273 -24.77 -41.84 30.41
CA PHE A 273 -24.60 -43.26 30.69
C PHE A 273 -24.65 -43.57 32.19
N ARG A 274 -23.97 -42.78 33.04
CA ARG A 274 -24.05 -42.92 34.51
C ARG A 274 -25.45 -42.67 35.07
N ALA A 275 -26.26 -41.87 34.38
CA ALA A 275 -27.67 -41.67 34.70
C ALA A 275 -28.60 -42.78 34.17
N ASN A 276 -28.05 -43.93 33.74
CA ASN A 276 -28.76 -45.10 33.21
C ASN A 276 -29.52 -44.86 31.89
N TYR A 277 -29.12 -43.87 31.09
CA TYR A 277 -29.66 -43.72 29.73
C TYR A 277 -29.10 -44.83 28.81
N THR A 278 -29.97 -45.40 27.95
CA THR A 278 -29.55 -46.36 26.92
C THR A 278 -28.84 -45.67 25.75
N GLU A 279 -28.04 -46.41 24.98
CA GLU A 279 -27.35 -45.90 23.78
C GLU A 279 -28.30 -45.13 22.83
N ASN A 280 -29.52 -45.63 22.64
CA ASN A 280 -30.54 -45.01 21.79
C ASN A 280 -31.08 -43.69 22.37
N GLN A 281 -31.19 -43.56 23.70
CA GLN A 281 -31.65 -42.30 24.29
C GLN A 281 -30.55 -41.23 24.30
N ILE A 282 -29.29 -41.64 24.47
CA ILE A 282 -28.13 -40.74 24.38
C ILE A 282 -28.01 -40.18 22.95
N LYS A 283 -28.16 -41.04 21.94
CA LYS A 283 -28.09 -40.61 20.53
C LYS A 283 -29.15 -39.55 20.20
N GLU A 284 -30.38 -39.73 20.68
CA GLU A 284 -31.51 -38.83 20.42
C GLU A 284 -31.30 -37.49 21.12
N LYS A 285 -30.82 -37.51 22.37
CA LYS A 285 -30.61 -36.30 23.18
C LYS A 285 -29.45 -35.45 22.69
N LEU A 286 -28.42 -36.08 22.13
CA LEU A 286 -27.22 -35.40 21.61
C LEU A 286 -27.22 -35.24 20.09
N GLY A 287 -28.26 -35.69 19.39
CA GLY A 287 -28.39 -35.58 17.93
C GLY A 287 -27.26 -36.25 17.15
N MET A 288 -26.81 -37.43 17.60
CA MET A 288 -25.59 -38.09 17.09
C MET A 288 -25.83 -39.56 16.70
N ASN A 289 -24.85 -40.19 16.04
CA ASN A 289 -24.96 -41.58 15.61
C ASN A 289 -24.79 -42.55 16.79
N VAL A 290 -25.65 -43.57 16.88
CA VAL A 290 -25.59 -44.62 17.92
C VAL A 290 -24.26 -45.37 17.91
N GLU A 291 -23.65 -45.54 16.74
CA GLU A 291 -22.37 -46.23 16.60
C GLU A 291 -21.21 -45.43 17.20
N GLU A 292 -21.28 -44.09 17.14
CA GLU A 292 -20.32 -43.20 17.80
C GLU A 292 -20.49 -43.23 19.33
N VAL A 293 -21.73 -43.26 19.82
CA VAL A 293 -22.04 -43.41 21.24
C VAL A 293 -21.48 -44.73 21.76
N ARG A 294 -21.72 -45.85 21.06
CA ARG A 294 -21.22 -47.17 21.45
C ARG A 294 -19.71 -47.22 21.51
N LYS A 295 -19.01 -46.75 20.47
CA LYS A 295 -17.54 -46.71 20.43
C LYS A 295 -16.93 -45.90 21.58
N ILE A 296 -17.58 -44.81 22.00
CA ILE A 296 -17.13 -44.01 23.13
C ILE A 296 -17.39 -44.74 24.45
N LEU A 297 -18.56 -45.37 24.60
CA LEU A 297 -18.90 -46.13 25.82
C LEU A 297 -18.05 -47.39 26.01
N GLU A 298 -17.62 -48.04 24.93
CA GLU A 298 -16.68 -49.17 24.98
C GLU A 298 -15.33 -48.80 25.59
N ARG A 299 -14.91 -47.52 25.50
CA ARG A 299 -13.68 -47.04 26.16
C ARG A 299 -13.80 -46.94 27.69
N PHE A 300 -15.01 -47.06 28.24
CA PHE A 300 -15.29 -46.98 29.68
C PHE A 300 -15.65 -48.33 30.33
N LYS A 301 -15.71 -49.41 29.53
CA LYS A 301 -15.89 -50.79 30.01
C LYS A 301 -14.54 -51.39 30.36
#